data_AF-W7MGY7-F1
#
_entry.id   AF-W7MGY7-F1
#
_cell.length_a   1.000
_cell.length_b   1.000
_cell.length_c   1.000
_cell.angle_alpha   90.00
_cell.angle_beta   90.00
_cell.angle_gamma   90.00
#
_symmetry.space_group_name_H-M   'P 1'
#
loop_
_entity.id
_entity.type
_entity.pdbx_description
1 polymer ?
#
loop_
_entity_poly.entity_id
_entity_poly.type
_entity_poly.pdbx_seq_one_letter_code
_entity_poly.pdbx_strand_id
1 'polypeptide(L)'
;MDISPDEASRAADAANIISEFVAHEQVRTLSDLQPALFSFSATKKQLDVNKIPSSVAVVVLCGSAILSIVDTVVSSVTRLVEATSEPIVLVITGGIGHSTQLLYDAIARHPKYNSIISQVQGQPEARVFQTIVEQFFHLEVEKGCLTTVGKHPTQKLTILVEDASTNCALNAVYTRKVLDQHGYTSPCSIVVAQDPTMCRRTVAAFEQVYSDKMDDTPVFAGWPTFVPRVAAQGSRAQNQAGGLTSYLRYDIAEFDKNQNDGLWSMGRLMSLLVGEIPRMRDNENGYGPRGKGSIVHVDIPQDVEDAWIILGDTLGQKMR
;
A
#
# COMPACT_ATOMS: atom_id res chain seq x y z
N MET A 1 -12.35 25.64 22.01
CA MET A 1 -11.18 26.47 21.72
C MET A 1 -11.18 26.69 20.22
N ASP A 2 -11.24 27.94 19.78
CA ASP A 2 -11.11 28.25 18.35
C ASP A 2 -9.65 28.02 17.96
N ILE A 3 -9.43 27.11 17.03
CA ILE A 3 -8.10 26.78 16.51
C ILE A 3 -7.66 27.90 15.61
N SER A 4 -6.45 28.41 15.82
CA SER A 4 -5.94 29.52 15.01
C SER A 4 -5.61 29.05 13.59
N PRO A 5 -5.73 29.92 12.56
CA PRO A 5 -5.31 29.58 11.20
C PRO A 5 -3.84 29.14 11.11
N ASP A 6 -2.98 29.73 11.95
CA ASP A 6 -1.56 29.37 12.06
C ASP A 6 -1.36 27.94 12.58
N GLU A 7 -2.11 27.56 13.62
CA GLU A 7 -2.09 26.21 14.20
C GLU A 7 -2.59 25.16 13.19
N ALA A 8 -3.64 25.46 12.43
CA ALA A 8 -4.12 24.59 11.36
C ALA A 8 -3.08 24.45 10.23
N SER A 9 -2.39 25.53 9.85
CA SER A 9 -1.32 25.49 8.85
C SER A 9 -0.15 24.63 9.31
N ARG A 10 0.31 24.83 10.55
CA ARG A 10 1.41 24.05 11.12
C ARG A 10 1.09 22.56 11.21
N ALA A 11 -0.15 22.21 11.56
CA ALA A 11 -0.60 20.82 11.55
C ALA A 11 -0.66 20.23 10.14
N ALA A 12 -1.08 21.02 9.15
CA ALA A 12 -1.08 20.58 7.75
C ALA A 12 0.34 20.28 7.27
N ASP A 13 1.29 21.17 7.54
CA ASP A 13 2.70 21.00 7.17
C ASP A 13 3.31 19.76 7.83
N ALA A 14 3.07 19.58 9.13
CA ALA A 14 3.51 18.40 9.87
C ALA A 14 2.90 17.10 9.30
N ALA A 15 1.60 17.10 9.02
CA ALA A 15 0.94 15.95 8.40
C ALA A 15 1.49 15.65 7.00
N ASN A 16 1.86 16.66 6.21
CA ASN A 16 2.46 16.48 4.89
C ASN A 16 3.86 15.86 4.96
N ILE A 17 4.70 16.29 5.91
CA ILE A 17 6.03 15.71 6.16
C ILE A 17 5.89 14.22 6.50
N ILE A 18 5.00 13.89 7.46
CA ILE A 18 4.77 12.50 7.86
C ILE A 18 4.18 11.69 6.69
N SER A 19 3.23 12.26 5.95
CA SER A 19 2.58 11.59 4.80
C SER A 19 3.60 11.20 3.74
N GLU A 20 4.54 12.08 3.40
CA GLU A 20 5.62 11.78 2.45
C GLU A 20 6.55 10.70 2.96
N PHE A 21 6.89 10.75 4.26
CA PHE A 21 7.68 9.71 4.88
C PHE A 21 6.98 8.35 4.79
N VAL A 22 5.75 8.22 5.28
CA VAL A 22 5.04 6.92 5.35
C VAL A 22 4.62 6.38 3.98
N ALA A 23 4.31 7.26 3.01
CA ALA A 23 3.94 6.88 1.65
C ALA A 23 5.09 6.19 0.92
N HIS A 24 6.35 6.59 1.20
CA HIS A 24 7.54 5.96 0.66
C HIS A 24 7.44 5.72 -0.85
N GLU A 25 7.04 6.77 -1.56
CA GLU A 25 6.71 6.69 -2.98
C GLU A 25 7.98 6.60 -3.83
N GLN A 26 8.32 5.38 -4.22
CA GLN A 26 9.45 5.08 -5.12
C GLN A 26 8.99 4.80 -6.55
N VAL A 27 7.74 4.39 -6.73
CA VAL A 27 7.06 4.30 -8.02
C VAL A 27 5.94 5.34 -8.05
N ARG A 28 6.04 6.30 -8.99
CA ARG A 28 5.06 7.41 -9.12
C ARG A 28 4.18 7.23 -10.34
N THR A 29 4.80 6.81 -11.44
CA THR A 29 4.18 6.72 -12.76
C THR A 29 4.39 5.33 -13.37
N LEU A 30 3.67 5.06 -14.46
CA LEU A 30 3.89 3.85 -15.26
C LEU A 30 5.34 3.76 -15.78
N SER A 31 5.98 4.90 -16.05
CA SER A 31 7.37 4.96 -16.52
C SER A 31 8.37 4.54 -15.45
N ASP A 32 8.01 4.67 -14.16
CA ASP A 32 8.85 4.22 -13.04
C ASP A 32 8.65 2.73 -12.74
N LEU A 33 7.46 2.20 -13.02
CA LEU A 33 7.08 0.82 -12.71
C LEU A 33 7.95 -0.21 -13.44
N GLN A 34 8.18 -0.01 -14.74
CA GLN A 34 9.00 -0.95 -15.54
C GLN A 34 10.45 -1.01 -15.03
N PRO A 35 11.17 0.11 -14.82
CA PRO A 35 12.48 0.10 -14.19
C PRO A 35 12.48 -0.54 -12.79
N ALA A 36 11.48 -0.25 -11.95
CA ALA A 36 11.38 -0.84 -10.61
C ALA A 36 11.26 -2.37 -10.66
N LEU A 37 10.55 -2.89 -11.66
CA LEU A 37 10.37 -4.33 -11.85
C LEU A 37 11.58 -5.01 -12.50
N PHE A 38 12.27 -4.38 -13.45
CA PHE A 38 13.20 -5.09 -14.34
C PHE A 38 14.65 -4.57 -14.39
N SER A 39 14.97 -3.40 -13.82
CA SER A 39 16.31 -2.80 -13.96
C SER A 39 17.45 -3.69 -13.45
N PHE A 40 17.20 -4.51 -12.42
CA PHE A 40 18.21 -5.41 -11.87
C PHE A 40 18.47 -6.67 -12.72
N SER A 41 17.47 -7.08 -13.50
CA SER A 41 17.58 -8.25 -14.39
C SER A 41 18.56 -7.99 -15.54
N ALA A 42 18.65 -6.75 -16.02
CA ALA A 42 19.59 -6.35 -17.08
C ALA A 42 21.06 -6.48 -16.63
N THR A 43 21.36 -6.21 -15.36
CA THR A 43 22.73 -6.27 -14.81
C THR A 43 23.17 -7.70 -14.48
N LYS A 44 22.25 -8.55 -13.96
CA LYS A 44 22.54 -9.99 -13.71
C LYS A 44 22.61 -10.83 -15.00
N LYS A 45 21.87 -10.50 -16.07
CA LYS A 45 21.93 -11.21 -17.37
C LYS A 45 23.34 -11.21 -18.01
N GLN A 46 24.25 -10.32 -17.59
CA GLN A 46 25.65 -10.31 -18.06
C GLN A 46 26.58 -11.28 -17.31
N LEU A 47 26.18 -11.84 -16.16
CA LEU A 47 27.10 -12.52 -15.24
C LEU A 47 26.96 -14.03 -15.13
N ASP A 48 25.85 -14.66 -15.54
CA ASP A 48 25.74 -16.13 -15.45
C ASP A 48 24.76 -16.75 -16.46
N VAL A 49 25.28 -17.43 -17.49
CA VAL A 49 24.50 -17.95 -18.62
C VAL A 49 23.88 -19.33 -18.32
N ASN A 50 24.27 -20.01 -17.24
CA ASN A 50 24.00 -21.45 -17.10
C ASN A 50 23.12 -21.89 -15.91
N LYS A 51 22.59 -20.99 -15.08
CA LYS A 51 21.55 -21.31 -14.07
C LYS A 51 20.72 -20.07 -13.72
N ILE A 52 19.65 -19.80 -14.47
CA ILE A 52 18.64 -18.83 -14.02
C ILE A 52 17.30 -19.57 -13.99
N PRO A 53 16.78 -19.97 -12.82
CA PRO A 53 15.34 -20.13 -12.65
C PRO A 53 14.74 -18.81 -13.12
N SER A 54 13.75 -18.82 -14.03
CA SER A 54 13.19 -17.61 -14.64
C SER A 54 12.83 -16.59 -13.56
N SER A 55 13.71 -15.62 -13.33
CA SER A 55 13.53 -14.61 -12.30
C SER A 55 12.30 -13.79 -12.65
N VAL A 56 11.34 -13.72 -11.74
CA VAL A 56 10.04 -13.08 -11.99
C VAL A 56 9.97 -11.72 -11.31
N ALA A 57 9.32 -10.76 -11.96
CA ALA A 57 9.00 -9.48 -11.34
C ALA A 57 7.61 -9.55 -10.71
N VAL A 58 7.49 -9.11 -9.45
CA VAL A 58 6.26 -9.22 -8.67
C VAL A 58 5.71 -7.84 -8.36
N VAL A 59 4.41 -7.68 -8.56
CA VAL A 59 3.62 -6.57 -8.00
C VAL A 59 2.73 -7.14 -6.92
N VAL A 60 2.71 -6.51 -5.75
CA VAL A 60 1.83 -6.90 -4.64
C VAL A 60 0.78 -5.82 -4.44
N LEU A 61 -0.48 -6.15 -4.62
CA LEU A 61 -1.62 -5.28 -4.29
C LEU A 61 -2.14 -5.65 -2.91
N CYS A 62 -1.87 -4.81 -1.91
CA CYS A 62 -2.32 -5.02 -0.55
C CYS A 62 -3.76 -4.53 -0.34
N GLY A 63 -4.54 -5.27 0.45
CA GLY A 63 -5.87 -4.90 0.88
C GLY A 63 -5.93 -3.51 1.52
N SER A 64 -6.84 -2.67 1.03
CA SER A 64 -7.00 -1.28 1.45
C SER A 64 -8.43 -0.80 1.18
N ALA A 65 -8.92 0.14 1.99
CA ALA A 65 -10.21 0.79 1.75
C ALA A 65 -10.14 1.89 0.67
N ILE A 66 -8.95 2.25 0.18
CA ILE A 66 -8.76 3.27 -0.85
C ILE A 66 -8.82 2.63 -2.24
N LEU A 67 -10.01 2.60 -2.81
CA LEU A 67 -10.31 1.81 -4.01
C LEU A 67 -9.62 2.33 -5.29
N SER A 68 -9.23 3.60 -5.33
CA SER A 68 -8.45 4.16 -6.45
C SER A 68 -7.08 3.48 -6.61
N ILE A 69 -6.52 2.91 -5.54
CA ILE A 69 -5.27 2.13 -5.61
C ILE A 69 -5.48 0.91 -6.52
N VAL A 70 -6.61 0.21 -6.38
CA VAL A 70 -6.94 -0.96 -7.22
C VAL A 70 -7.03 -0.54 -8.68
N ASP A 71 -7.73 0.56 -8.97
CA ASP A 71 -7.84 1.10 -10.32
C ASP A 71 -6.47 1.40 -10.95
N THR A 72 -5.62 2.13 -10.23
CA THR A 72 -4.30 2.53 -10.72
C THR A 72 -3.37 1.34 -10.90
N VAL A 73 -3.29 0.43 -9.94
CA VAL A 73 -2.39 -0.73 -9.99
C VAL A 73 -2.80 -1.67 -11.11
N VAL A 74 -4.06 -2.09 -11.16
CA VAL A 74 -4.52 -3.07 -12.14
C VAL A 74 -4.40 -2.50 -13.57
N SER A 75 -4.81 -1.25 -13.79
CA SER A 75 -4.69 -0.61 -15.11
C SER A 75 -3.23 -0.48 -15.55
N SER A 76 -2.33 -0.12 -14.63
CA SER A 76 -0.92 0.09 -14.94
C SER A 76 -0.20 -1.23 -15.21
N VAL A 77 -0.50 -2.28 -14.43
CA VAL A 77 0.02 -3.63 -14.65
C VAL A 77 -0.45 -4.17 -16.01
N THR A 78 -1.74 -4.04 -16.34
CA THR A 78 -2.27 -4.48 -17.65
C THR A 78 -1.57 -3.75 -18.80
N ARG A 79 -1.44 -2.42 -18.73
CA ARG A 79 -0.72 -1.64 -19.76
C ARG A 79 0.74 -2.04 -19.88
N LEU A 80 1.41 -2.34 -18.76
CA LEU A 80 2.79 -2.81 -18.78
C LEU A 80 2.91 -4.18 -19.43
N VAL A 81 2.01 -5.11 -19.12
CA VAL A 81 1.95 -6.46 -19.71
C VAL A 81 1.77 -6.42 -21.23
N GLU A 82 1.02 -5.44 -21.75
CA GLU A 82 0.86 -5.20 -23.18
C GLU A 82 2.16 -4.68 -23.82
N ALA A 83 2.91 -3.83 -23.11
CA ALA A 83 4.12 -3.19 -23.60
C ALA A 83 5.40 -4.02 -23.46
N THR A 84 5.42 -5.03 -22.56
CA THR A 84 6.61 -5.83 -22.26
C THR A 84 6.53 -7.27 -22.78
N SER A 85 7.68 -7.91 -22.94
CA SER A 85 7.80 -9.34 -23.25
C SER A 85 8.05 -10.19 -22.00
N GLU A 86 8.42 -9.56 -20.89
CA GLU A 86 8.74 -10.26 -19.64
C GLU A 86 7.47 -10.62 -18.85
N PRO A 87 7.40 -11.79 -18.19
CA PRO A 87 6.26 -12.17 -17.38
C PRO A 87 6.18 -11.35 -16.08
N ILE A 88 4.96 -11.07 -15.62
CA ILE A 88 4.68 -10.36 -14.36
C ILE A 88 3.74 -11.22 -13.50
N VAL A 89 4.03 -11.29 -12.20
CA VAL A 89 3.13 -11.86 -11.20
C VAL A 89 2.51 -10.74 -10.39
N LEU A 90 1.19 -10.63 -10.40
CA LEU A 90 0.42 -9.78 -9.50
C LEU A 90 -0.11 -10.62 -8.35
N VAL A 91 0.31 -10.35 -7.12
CA VAL A 91 -0.26 -10.96 -5.91
C VAL A 91 -1.23 -9.98 -5.27
N ILE A 92 -2.50 -10.38 -5.13
CA ILE A 92 -3.49 -9.65 -4.34
C ILE A 92 -3.47 -10.25 -2.92
N THR A 93 -3.10 -9.46 -1.92
CA THR A 93 -2.88 -9.94 -0.54
C THR A 93 -3.74 -9.20 0.47
N GLY A 94 -4.39 -9.95 1.36
CA GLY A 94 -5.21 -9.42 2.45
C GLY A 94 -6.30 -10.39 2.87
N GLY A 95 -6.23 -10.84 4.12
CA GLY A 95 -7.28 -11.63 4.77
C GLY A 95 -8.37 -10.77 5.42
N ILE A 96 -8.73 -11.11 6.66
CA ILE A 96 -9.65 -10.33 7.49
C ILE A 96 -8.84 -9.67 8.62
N GLY A 97 -8.89 -8.35 8.70
CA GLY A 97 -8.14 -7.54 9.64
C GLY A 97 -8.83 -6.22 9.97
N HIS A 98 -8.06 -5.27 10.51
CA HIS A 98 -8.58 -4.00 11.03
C HIS A 98 -9.20 -3.08 9.97
N SER A 99 -8.82 -3.25 8.70
CA SER A 99 -9.29 -2.42 7.58
C SER A 99 -10.47 -3.03 6.83
N THR A 100 -10.84 -4.27 7.13
CA THR A 100 -11.78 -5.03 6.29
C THR A 100 -13.18 -4.42 6.29
N GLN A 101 -13.68 -3.98 7.45
CA GLN A 101 -14.97 -3.29 7.49
C GLN A 101 -14.93 -1.95 6.74
N LEU A 102 -13.81 -1.21 6.82
CA LEU A 102 -13.65 0.05 6.08
C LEU A 102 -13.67 -0.19 4.57
N LEU A 103 -13.10 -1.31 4.09
CA LEU A 103 -13.19 -1.73 2.71
C LEU A 103 -14.65 -2.02 2.30
N TYR A 104 -15.41 -2.78 3.10
CA TYR A 104 -16.83 -3.02 2.80
C TYR A 104 -17.62 -1.72 2.71
N ASP A 105 -17.41 -0.80 3.65
CA ASP A 105 -18.08 0.50 3.67
C ASP A 105 -17.67 1.36 2.47
N ALA A 106 -16.41 1.26 2.02
CA ALA A 106 -15.93 1.93 0.81
C ALA A 106 -16.60 1.36 -0.44
N ILE A 107 -16.69 0.03 -0.57
CA ILE A 107 -17.38 -0.64 -1.69
C ILE A 107 -18.84 -0.20 -1.73
N ALA A 108 -19.54 -0.24 -0.60
CA ALA A 108 -20.96 0.12 -0.52
C ALA A 108 -21.25 1.56 -1.00
N ARG A 109 -20.32 2.49 -0.79
CA ARG A 109 -20.44 3.90 -1.21
C ARG A 109 -19.86 4.17 -2.60
N HIS A 110 -19.05 3.26 -3.15
CA HIS A 110 -18.31 3.52 -4.38
C HIS A 110 -19.26 3.59 -5.60
N PRO A 111 -19.20 4.62 -6.46
CA PRO A 111 -20.13 4.77 -7.58
C PRO A 111 -20.02 3.63 -8.60
N LYS A 112 -18.82 3.06 -8.77
CA LYS A 112 -18.56 1.94 -9.70
C LYS A 112 -18.71 0.57 -9.06
N TYR A 113 -18.35 0.41 -7.77
CA TYR A 113 -18.19 -0.91 -7.13
C TYR A 113 -19.34 -1.28 -6.17
N ASN A 114 -20.29 -0.38 -5.91
CA ASN A 114 -21.39 -0.69 -4.99
C ASN A 114 -22.22 -1.92 -5.39
N SER A 115 -22.26 -2.29 -6.67
CA SER A 115 -23.04 -3.42 -7.16
C SER A 115 -22.57 -4.78 -6.65
N ILE A 116 -21.31 -4.89 -6.21
CA ILE A 116 -20.73 -6.16 -5.71
C ILE A 116 -20.83 -6.30 -4.19
N ILE A 117 -21.38 -5.33 -3.45
CA ILE A 117 -21.36 -5.33 -1.98
C ILE A 117 -21.98 -6.60 -1.37
N SER A 118 -23.11 -7.05 -1.91
CA SER A 118 -23.82 -8.25 -1.43
C SER A 118 -23.04 -9.55 -1.66
N GLN A 119 -22.13 -9.56 -2.64
CA GLN A 119 -21.26 -10.69 -2.94
C GLN A 119 -20.02 -10.73 -2.04
N VAL A 120 -19.44 -9.56 -1.75
CA VAL A 120 -18.11 -9.46 -1.14
C VAL A 120 -18.13 -9.24 0.38
N GLN A 121 -19.29 -8.91 0.96
CA GLN A 121 -19.41 -8.74 2.40
C GLN A 121 -19.06 -10.04 3.14
N GLY A 122 -18.21 -9.94 4.16
CA GLY A 122 -17.71 -11.09 4.93
C GLY A 122 -16.56 -11.86 4.26
N GLN A 123 -16.16 -11.47 3.05
CA GLN A 123 -15.01 -12.06 2.36
C GLN A 123 -13.69 -11.37 2.77
N PRO A 124 -12.56 -12.10 2.77
CA PRO A 124 -11.23 -11.51 2.86
C PRO A 124 -11.00 -10.35 1.88
N GLU A 125 -10.18 -9.37 2.25
CA GLU A 125 -9.88 -8.18 1.45
C GLU A 125 -9.39 -8.55 0.03
N ALA A 126 -8.51 -9.55 -0.09
CA ALA A 126 -8.02 -10.02 -1.38
C ALA A 126 -9.10 -10.64 -2.26
N ARG A 127 -10.14 -11.25 -1.66
CA ARG A 127 -11.30 -11.80 -2.40
C ARG A 127 -12.26 -10.70 -2.85
N VAL A 128 -12.37 -9.61 -2.09
CA VAL A 128 -13.04 -8.39 -2.55
C VAL A 128 -12.34 -7.85 -3.80
N PHE A 129 -11.01 -7.68 -3.73
CA PHE A 129 -10.22 -7.18 -4.85
C PHE A 129 -10.20 -8.13 -6.05
N GLN A 130 -10.16 -9.43 -5.83
CA GLN A 130 -10.37 -10.43 -6.90
C GLN A 130 -11.69 -10.18 -7.63
N THR A 131 -12.79 -9.97 -6.89
CA THR A 131 -14.11 -9.70 -7.50
C THR A 131 -14.08 -8.42 -8.34
N ILE A 132 -13.38 -7.38 -7.88
CA ILE A 132 -13.18 -6.14 -8.65
C ILE A 132 -12.42 -6.42 -9.96
N VAL A 133 -11.31 -7.14 -9.86
CA VAL A 133 -10.43 -7.50 -10.98
C VAL A 133 -11.19 -8.33 -12.02
N GLU A 134 -11.95 -9.34 -11.60
CA GLU A 134 -12.73 -10.20 -12.49
C GLU A 134 -13.86 -9.43 -13.19
N GLN A 135 -14.66 -8.66 -12.44
CA GLN A 135 -15.89 -8.07 -12.99
C GLN A 135 -15.68 -6.74 -13.72
N PHE A 136 -14.70 -5.94 -13.30
CA PHE A 136 -14.51 -4.57 -13.80
C PHE A 136 -13.25 -4.39 -14.63
N PHE A 137 -12.28 -5.30 -14.54
CA PHE A 137 -11.09 -5.32 -15.39
C PHE A 137 -11.07 -6.50 -16.36
N HIS A 138 -12.02 -7.43 -16.24
CA HIS A 138 -12.14 -8.60 -17.11
C HIS A 138 -10.86 -9.46 -17.14
N LEU A 139 -10.14 -9.49 -16.01
CA LEU A 139 -8.99 -10.35 -15.83
C LEU A 139 -9.45 -11.63 -15.14
N GLU A 140 -9.19 -12.76 -15.78
CA GLU A 140 -9.54 -14.07 -15.22
C GLU A 140 -8.61 -14.40 -14.07
N VAL A 141 -9.18 -14.93 -12.98
CA VAL A 141 -8.47 -15.48 -11.82
C VAL A 141 -8.98 -16.92 -11.66
N GLU A 142 -8.27 -17.93 -12.21
CA GLU A 142 -8.81 -19.30 -12.30
C GLU A 142 -9.06 -19.90 -10.91
N LYS A 143 -10.20 -20.60 -10.80
CA LYS A 143 -10.64 -21.25 -9.57
C LYS A 143 -10.13 -22.69 -9.51
N GLY A 144 -9.02 -22.91 -8.80
CA GLY A 144 -8.49 -24.25 -8.55
C GLY A 144 -7.36 -24.27 -7.52
N CYS A 145 -7.65 -24.85 -6.34
CA CYS A 145 -6.84 -24.90 -5.11
C CYS A 145 -6.85 -23.61 -4.28
N LEU A 146 -6.34 -23.68 -3.04
CA LEU A 146 -6.33 -22.64 -1.99
C LEU A 146 -5.76 -21.27 -2.44
N THR A 147 -5.29 -21.21 -3.67
CA THR A 147 -4.70 -20.08 -4.38
C THR A 147 -5.22 -20.11 -5.81
N THR A 148 -5.75 -18.98 -6.28
CA THR A 148 -6.35 -18.86 -7.61
C THR A 148 -5.33 -18.24 -8.56
N VAL A 149 -5.11 -18.85 -9.74
CA VAL A 149 -4.11 -18.42 -10.73
C VAL A 149 -4.83 -17.81 -11.93
N GLY A 150 -4.71 -16.50 -12.12
CA GLY A 150 -5.28 -15.80 -13.27
C GLY A 150 -4.33 -15.64 -14.44
N LYS A 151 -4.85 -15.55 -15.68
CA LYS A 151 -4.04 -15.24 -16.87
C LYS A 151 -4.64 -14.09 -17.69
N HIS A 152 -3.79 -13.15 -18.11
CA HIS A 152 -4.12 -12.21 -19.17
C HIS A 152 -4.18 -12.93 -20.54
N PRO A 153 -4.92 -12.45 -21.56
CA PRO A 153 -5.00 -13.10 -22.88
C PRO A 153 -3.67 -13.46 -23.53
N THR A 154 -2.61 -12.70 -23.22
CA THR A 154 -1.24 -12.93 -23.71
C THR A 154 -0.44 -13.96 -22.88
N GLN A 155 -1.01 -14.51 -21.81
CA GLN A 155 -0.39 -15.38 -20.79
C GLN A 155 0.83 -14.79 -20.04
N LYS A 156 1.12 -13.50 -20.22
CA LYS A 156 2.27 -12.81 -19.58
C LYS A 156 1.99 -12.30 -18.17
N LEU A 157 0.72 -12.18 -17.78
CA LEU A 157 0.33 -11.83 -16.41
C LEU A 157 -0.16 -13.09 -15.70
N THR A 158 0.39 -13.34 -14.53
CA THR A 158 -0.16 -14.29 -13.57
C THR A 158 -0.75 -13.54 -12.39
N ILE A 159 -1.99 -13.81 -12.00
CA ILE A 159 -2.61 -13.21 -10.81
C ILE A 159 -2.73 -14.27 -9.73
N LEU A 160 -2.18 -14.02 -8.54
CA LEU A 160 -2.28 -14.87 -7.37
C LEU A 160 -3.09 -14.17 -6.27
N VAL A 161 -3.76 -14.95 -5.43
CA VAL A 161 -4.55 -14.43 -4.30
C VAL A 161 -4.04 -15.04 -3.00
N GLU A 162 -3.80 -14.17 -2.02
CA GLU A 162 -3.47 -14.48 -0.64
C GLU A 162 -4.55 -13.87 0.27
N ASP A 163 -5.36 -14.70 0.92
CA ASP A 163 -6.58 -14.28 1.62
C ASP A 163 -6.62 -14.67 3.12
N ALA A 164 -5.47 -14.99 3.71
CA ALA A 164 -5.36 -15.48 5.09
C ALA A 164 -4.67 -14.50 6.05
N SER A 165 -3.90 -13.53 5.55
CA SER A 165 -3.19 -12.53 6.36
C SER A 165 -4.13 -11.61 7.16
N THR A 166 -3.79 -11.29 8.41
CA THR A 166 -4.67 -10.46 9.28
C THR A 166 -4.12 -9.06 9.58
N ASN A 167 -2.92 -8.76 9.07
CA ASN A 167 -2.25 -7.47 9.23
C ASN A 167 -1.08 -7.32 8.23
N CYS A 168 -0.56 -6.10 8.05
CA CYS A 168 0.46 -5.78 7.05
C CYS A 168 1.73 -6.66 7.12
N ALA A 169 2.19 -7.02 8.33
CA ALA A 169 3.38 -7.88 8.45
C ALA A 169 3.09 -9.30 7.96
N LEU A 170 1.90 -9.82 8.25
CA LEU A 170 1.46 -11.11 7.73
C LEU A 170 1.16 -11.08 6.23
N ASN A 171 0.75 -9.94 5.65
CA ASN A 171 0.63 -9.82 4.19
C ASN A 171 1.96 -10.18 3.51
N ALA A 172 3.10 -9.68 4.04
CA ALA A 172 4.42 -10.00 3.51
C ALA A 172 4.77 -11.49 3.65
N VAL A 173 4.57 -12.05 4.85
CA VAL A 173 4.85 -13.48 5.14
C VAL A 173 4.04 -14.40 4.23
N TYR A 174 2.74 -14.15 4.13
CA TYR A 174 1.84 -15.03 3.38
C TYR A 174 1.97 -14.80 1.86
N THR A 175 2.29 -13.59 1.41
CA THR A 175 2.63 -13.33 0.00
C THR A 175 3.83 -14.17 -0.43
N ARG A 176 4.92 -14.18 0.36
CA ARG A 176 6.07 -15.05 0.07
C ARG A 176 5.66 -16.52 0.03
N LYS A 177 4.86 -16.98 0.99
CA LYS A 177 4.36 -18.36 1.02
C LYS A 177 3.56 -18.72 -0.25
N VAL A 178 2.68 -17.83 -0.71
CA VAL A 178 1.92 -18.02 -1.94
C VAL A 178 2.85 -18.05 -3.16
N LEU A 179 3.83 -17.15 -3.24
CA LEU A 179 4.83 -17.16 -4.31
C LEU A 179 5.62 -18.48 -4.34
N ASP A 180 6.13 -18.93 -3.19
CA ASP A 180 6.89 -20.18 -3.06
C ASP A 180 6.06 -21.40 -3.49
N GLN A 181 4.78 -21.45 -3.12
CA GLN A 181 3.85 -22.53 -3.50
C GLN A 181 3.60 -22.61 -5.01
N HIS A 182 3.80 -21.52 -5.75
CA HIS A 182 3.67 -21.48 -7.22
C HIS A 182 5.02 -21.52 -7.94
N GLY A 183 6.11 -21.80 -7.20
CA GLY A 183 7.46 -21.94 -7.77
C GLY A 183 8.20 -20.60 -7.96
N TYR A 184 7.62 -19.46 -7.55
CA TYR A 184 8.25 -18.13 -7.63
C TYR A 184 9.17 -17.87 -6.43
N THR A 185 10.17 -18.72 -6.23
CA THR A 185 11.03 -18.74 -5.02
C THR A 185 12.18 -17.73 -5.03
N SER A 186 12.43 -17.09 -6.19
CA SER A 186 13.51 -16.13 -6.43
C SER A 186 13.03 -14.95 -7.29
N PRO A 187 12.14 -14.09 -6.77
CA PRO A 187 11.73 -12.89 -7.51
C PRO A 187 12.89 -11.89 -7.60
N CYS A 188 13.09 -11.26 -8.76
CA CYS A 188 14.13 -10.20 -8.88
C CYS A 188 13.72 -8.92 -8.17
N SER A 189 12.42 -8.67 -8.11
CA SER A 189 11.85 -7.43 -7.60
C SER A 189 10.45 -7.68 -7.05
N ILE A 190 10.10 -6.91 -6.02
CA ILE A 190 8.76 -6.87 -5.44
C ILE A 190 8.36 -5.40 -5.27
N VAL A 191 7.44 -4.95 -6.12
CA VAL A 191 6.81 -3.63 -6.00
C VAL A 191 5.56 -3.75 -5.14
N VAL A 192 5.54 -3.06 -4.01
CA VAL A 192 4.45 -3.15 -3.01
C VAL A 192 3.51 -1.98 -3.18
N ALA A 193 2.32 -2.24 -3.71
CA ALA A 193 1.22 -1.29 -3.75
C ALA A 193 0.32 -1.42 -2.53
N GLN A 194 0.24 -0.35 -1.76
CA GLN A 194 -0.39 -0.34 -0.43
C GLN A 194 -1.02 1.03 -0.15
N ASP A 195 -1.96 1.08 0.79
CA ASP A 195 -2.40 2.32 1.43
C ASP A 195 -1.19 3.23 1.74
N PRO A 196 -1.18 4.50 1.27
CA PRO A 196 -0.05 5.40 1.47
C PRO A 196 0.38 5.53 2.93
N THR A 197 -0.54 5.48 3.88
CA THR A 197 -0.19 5.61 5.29
C THR A 197 0.62 4.42 5.82
N MET A 198 0.53 3.26 5.18
CA MET A 198 1.14 2.00 5.64
C MET A 198 2.21 1.46 4.68
N CYS A 199 2.49 2.18 3.59
CA CYS A 199 3.34 1.71 2.50
C CYS A 199 4.77 1.41 2.97
N ARG A 200 5.46 2.39 3.59
CA ARG A 200 6.82 2.21 4.12
C ARG A 200 6.94 1.00 5.04
N ARG A 201 6.04 0.89 6.02
CA ARG A 201 6.06 -0.20 7.00
C ARG A 201 5.81 -1.55 6.34
N THR A 202 5.00 -1.59 5.29
CA THR A 202 4.74 -2.83 4.54
C THR A 202 5.97 -3.23 3.72
N VAL A 203 6.63 -2.28 3.06
CA VAL A 203 7.92 -2.53 2.37
C VAL A 203 8.97 -3.07 3.35
N ALA A 204 9.13 -2.44 4.52
CA ALA A 204 10.05 -2.90 5.55
C ALA A 204 9.72 -4.30 6.11
N ALA A 205 8.44 -4.70 6.08
CA ALA A 205 8.03 -6.07 6.42
C ALA A 205 8.45 -7.08 5.34
N PHE A 206 8.32 -6.72 4.06
CA PHE A 206 8.81 -7.54 2.95
C PHE A 206 10.33 -7.72 3.01
N GLU A 207 11.09 -6.65 3.26
CA GLU A 207 12.54 -6.73 3.47
C GLU A 207 12.89 -7.69 4.62
N GLN A 208 12.17 -7.62 5.74
CA GLN A 208 12.37 -8.51 6.88
C GLN A 208 12.08 -9.96 6.52
N VAL A 209 10.99 -10.21 5.78
CA VAL A 209 10.59 -11.55 5.35
C VAL A 209 11.61 -12.19 4.41
N TYR A 210 12.34 -11.41 3.60
CA TYR A 210 13.37 -11.92 2.68
C TYR A 210 14.80 -11.81 3.22
N SER A 211 14.98 -11.41 4.47
CA SER A 211 16.32 -11.25 5.10
C SER A 211 17.13 -12.55 5.21
N ASP A 212 16.49 -13.72 5.05
CA ASP A 212 17.14 -15.04 4.99
C ASP A 212 17.80 -15.34 3.62
N LYS A 213 17.55 -14.51 2.59
CA LYS A 213 18.02 -14.71 1.20
C LYS A 213 19.16 -13.75 0.82
N MET A 214 20.23 -13.69 1.61
CA MET A 214 21.29 -12.67 1.44
C MET A 214 21.89 -12.58 0.02
N ASP A 215 22.04 -13.70 -0.70
CA ASP A 215 22.63 -13.72 -2.06
C ASP A 215 21.60 -13.52 -3.20
N ASP A 216 20.32 -13.55 -2.89
CA ASP A 216 19.22 -13.48 -3.87
C ASP A 216 18.01 -12.68 -3.34
N THR A 217 18.29 -11.63 -2.56
CA THR A 217 17.26 -10.75 -2.02
C THR A 217 16.63 -9.95 -3.16
N PRO A 218 15.28 -9.93 -3.28
CA PRO A 218 14.60 -9.11 -4.28
C PRO A 218 14.86 -7.63 -4.03
N VAL A 219 14.80 -6.82 -5.09
CA VAL A 219 14.72 -5.36 -4.92
C VAL A 219 13.29 -4.97 -4.54
N PHE A 220 13.14 -4.21 -3.48
CA PHE A 220 11.84 -3.72 -3.02
C PHE A 220 11.60 -2.28 -3.44
N ALA A 221 10.35 -1.96 -3.80
CA ALA A 221 9.93 -0.58 -4.05
C ALA A 221 8.51 -0.33 -3.55
N GLY A 222 8.29 0.82 -2.90
CA GLY A 222 6.98 1.29 -2.46
C GLY A 222 6.19 1.98 -3.58
N TRP A 223 4.93 1.59 -3.76
CA TRP A 223 4.01 2.17 -4.73
C TRP A 223 2.65 2.53 -4.11
N PRO A 224 2.56 3.63 -3.36
CA PRO A 224 1.32 4.05 -2.70
C PRO A 224 0.25 4.63 -3.66
N THR A 225 0.59 4.74 -4.95
CA THR A 225 -0.16 5.37 -6.06
C THR A 225 -0.44 6.87 -5.92
N PHE A 226 -0.24 7.45 -4.74
CA PHE A 226 -0.22 8.88 -4.47
C PHE A 226 0.38 9.15 -3.08
N VAL A 227 0.71 10.40 -2.80
CA VAL A 227 1.06 10.88 -1.46
C VAL A 227 -0.07 11.77 -0.93
N PRO A 228 -0.68 11.48 0.23
CA PRO A 228 -1.68 12.34 0.82
C PRO A 228 -1.10 13.73 1.09
N ARG A 229 -1.82 14.77 0.65
CA ARG A 229 -1.51 16.16 0.94
C ARG A 229 -2.71 16.84 1.56
N VAL A 230 -2.44 17.66 2.57
CA VAL A 230 -3.44 18.42 3.30
C VAL A 230 -3.09 19.90 3.33
N ALA A 231 -4.10 20.75 3.36
CA ALA A 231 -3.97 22.19 3.52
C ALA A 231 -4.95 22.70 4.58
N ALA A 232 -4.57 23.80 5.24
CA ALA A 232 -5.49 24.53 6.09
C ALA A 232 -6.61 25.18 5.25
N GLN A 233 -7.80 25.29 5.83
CA GLN A 233 -8.92 26.02 5.26
C GLN A 233 -9.38 27.13 6.21
N GLY A 234 -9.72 28.29 5.64
CA GLY A 234 -10.04 29.51 6.42
C GLY A 234 -11.38 29.47 7.16
N SER A 235 -12.20 28.44 6.95
CA SER A 235 -13.45 28.24 7.68
C SER A 235 -13.65 26.77 8.03
N ARG A 236 -14.40 26.52 9.10
CA ARG A 236 -14.69 25.17 9.57
C ARG A 236 -15.60 24.43 8.58
N ALA A 237 -15.29 23.19 8.27
CA ALA A 237 -16.16 22.33 7.47
C ALA A 237 -17.51 22.15 8.17
N GLN A 238 -18.61 22.44 7.46
CA GLN A 238 -19.98 22.48 8.02
C GLN A 238 -20.46 21.13 8.59
N ASN A 239 -19.77 20.02 8.29
CA ASN A 239 -20.18 18.65 8.63
C ASN A 239 -19.16 17.87 9.49
N GLN A 240 -18.22 18.54 10.17
CA GLN A 240 -17.27 17.87 11.07
C GLN A 240 -17.49 18.26 12.53
N ALA A 241 -17.34 17.29 13.45
CA ALA A 241 -17.24 17.53 14.88
C ALA A 241 -16.11 18.54 15.18
N GLY A 242 -16.23 19.29 16.28
CA GLY A 242 -15.28 20.39 16.58
C GLY A 242 -13.86 19.88 16.77
N GLY A 243 -12.87 20.64 16.32
CA GLY A 243 -11.44 20.31 16.46
C GLY A 243 -10.62 20.60 15.20
N LEU A 244 -9.32 20.26 15.25
CA LEU A 244 -8.32 20.60 14.23
C LEU A 244 -8.68 20.09 12.84
N THR A 245 -9.19 18.87 12.77
CA THR A 245 -9.51 18.20 11.51
C THR A 245 -10.56 18.96 10.69
N SER A 246 -11.39 19.76 11.36
CA SER A 246 -12.44 20.57 10.72
C SER A 246 -11.90 21.83 10.02
N TYR A 247 -10.62 22.16 10.23
CA TYR A 247 -9.86 23.23 9.57
C TYR A 247 -8.86 22.70 8.54
N LEU A 248 -8.92 21.40 8.22
CA LEU A 248 -8.04 20.77 7.24
C LEU A 248 -8.87 20.17 6.10
N ARG A 249 -8.31 20.21 4.89
CA ARG A 249 -8.84 19.55 3.69
C ARG A 249 -7.72 18.83 2.94
N TYR A 250 -8.10 17.87 2.11
CA TYR A 250 -7.17 17.34 1.11
C TYR A 250 -6.79 18.43 0.09
N ASP A 251 -5.54 18.36 -0.37
CA ASP A 251 -4.95 19.25 -1.37
C ASP A 251 -4.13 18.42 -2.36
N ILE A 252 -4.80 17.48 -3.02
CA ILE A 252 -4.20 16.58 -4.02
C ILE A 252 -4.71 17.02 -5.39
N ALA A 253 -3.83 17.62 -6.20
CA ALA A 253 -4.20 18.30 -7.43
C ALA A 253 -4.78 17.35 -8.49
N GLU A 254 -4.35 16.09 -8.49
CA GLU A 254 -4.72 15.07 -9.45
C GLU A 254 -6.07 14.40 -9.14
N PHE A 255 -6.63 14.65 -7.95
CA PHE A 255 -7.83 13.96 -7.48
C PHE A 255 -9.08 14.80 -7.73
N ASP A 256 -10.05 14.21 -8.41
CA ASP A 256 -11.38 14.80 -8.51
C ASP A 256 -12.15 14.70 -7.17
N LYS A 257 -13.38 15.24 -7.15
CA LYS A 257 -14.21 15.21 -5.94
C LYS A 257 -14.55 13.79 -5.49
N ASN A 258 -14.85 12.88 -6.41
CA ASN A 258 -15.23 11.50 -6.07
C ASN A 258 -14.05 10.72 -5.51
N GLN A 259 -12.84 10.96 -6.04
CA GLN A 259 -11.61 10.36 -5.53
C GLN A 259 -11.31 10.88 -4.12
N ASN A 260 -11.49 12.19 -3.87
CA ASN A 260 -11.36 12.76 -2.53
C ASN A 260 -12.40 12.19 -1.54
N ASP A 261 -13.64 11.97 -1.97
CA ASP A 261 -14.70 11.35 -1.15
C ASP A 261 -14.42 9.86 -0.83
N GLY A 262 -13.57 9.22 -1.64
CA GLY A 262 -13.08 7.85 -1.43
C GLY A 262 -11.88 7.75 -0.48
N LEU A 263 -11.34 8.87 0.01
CA LEU A 263 -10.21 8.89 0.95
C LEU A 263 -10.65 8.69 2.40
N TRP A 264 -9.67 8.60 3.31
CA TRP A 264 -9.95 8.58 4.74
C TRP A 264 -10.66 9.87 5.16
N SER A 265 -11.51 9.79 6.19
CA SER A 265 -11.89 11.00 6.90
C SER A 265 -10.63 11.70 7.44
N MET A 266 -10.66 13.02 7.55
CA MET A 266 -9.48 13.78 7.98
C MET A 266 -8.97 13.30 9.35
N GLY A 267 -9.87 13.05 10.32
CA GLY A 267 -9.48 12.48 11.61
C GLY A 267 -8.88 11.08 11.52
N ARG A 268 -9.34 10.24 10.58
CA ARG A 268 -8.75 8.92 10.36
C ARG A 268 -7.34 9.03 9.76
N LEU A 269 -7.13 9.89 8.78
CA LEU A 269 -5.80 10.15 8.22
C LEU A 269 -4.84 10.56 9.34
N MET A 270 -5.20 11.56 10.14
CA MET A 270 -4.36 12.03 11.25
C MET A 270 -4.04 10.92 12.26
N SER A 271 -5.03 10.10 12.62
CA SER A 271 -4.81 8.96 13.49
C SER A 271 -3.89 7.90 12.89
N LEU A 272 -3.92 7.69 11.57
CA LEU A 272 -3.02 6.77 10.89
C LEU A 272 -1.59 7.32 10.88
N LEU A 273 -1.39 8.56 10.45
CA LEU A 273 -0.07 9.21 10.39
C LEU A 273 0.63 9.19 11.75
N VAL A 274 -0.08 9.59 12.82
CA VAL A 274 0.46 9.57 14.17
C VAL A 274 0.75 8.15 14.67
N GLY A 275 -0.08 7.17 14.28
CA GLY A 275 0.09 5.79 14.69
C GLY A 275 1.23 5.04 13.99
N GLU A 276 1.66 5.48 12.81
CA GLU A 276 2.67 4.77 12.00
C GLU A 276 4.11 5.03 12.46
N ILE A 277 4.42 6.24 12.92
CA ILE A 277 5.78 6.58 13.39
C ILE A 277 6.23 5.71 14.57
N PRO A 278 5.44 5.54 15.67
CA PRO A 278 5.84 4.67 16.78
C PRO A 278 5.98 3.20 16.38
N ARG A 279 5.18 2.74 15.40
CA ARG A 279 5.28 1.37 14.89
C ARG A 279 6.61 1.16 14.17
N MET A 280 7.11 2.15 13.44
CA MET A 280 8.37 2.04 12.70
C MET A 280 9.61 2.34 13.55
N ARG A 281 9.46 3.02 14.70
CA ARG A 281 10.59 3.35 15.58
C ARG A 281 11.25 2.08 16.11
N ASP A 282 12.56 1.94 15.95
CA ASP A 282 13.28 0.73 16.39
C ASP A 282 13.64 0.78 17.89
N ASN A 283 12.64 0.53 18.72
CA ASN A 283 12.75 0.41 20.17
C ASN A 283 11.86 -0.74 20.68
N GLU A 284 11.79 -0.92 22.00
CA GLU A 284 11.04 -2.01 22.65
C GLU A 284 9.54 -2.07 22.29
N ASN A 285 8.93 -0.95 21.89
CA ASN A 285 7.50 -0.86 21.57
C ASN A 285 7.21 -0.90 20.07
N GLY A 286 8.22 -0.62 19.24
CA GLY A 286 8.10 -0.61 17.80
C GLY A 286 8.28 -1.97 17.15
N TYR A 287 8.20 -1.99 15.83
CA TYR A 287 8.08 -3.22 15.05
C TYR A 287 9.44 -3.70 14.53
N GLY A 288 10.48 -2.89 14.68
CA GLY A 288 11.85 -3.19 14.28
C GLY A 288 12.55 -4.24 15.17
N PRO A 289 13.82 -4.55 14.88
CA PRO A 289 14.60 -5.59 15.58
C PRO A 289 14.66 -5.45 17.10
N ARG A 290 14.63 -4.24 17.65
CA ARG A 290 14.67 -3.98 19.10
C ARG A 290 13.31 -4.12 19.79
N GLY A 291 12.25 -4.35 19.03
CA GLY A 291 10.88 -4.55 19.51
C GLY A 291 10.30 -5.85 19.00
N LYS A 292 9.28 -5.77 18.15
CA LYS A 292 8.55 -6.97 17.66
C LYS A 292 9.30 -7.78 16.59
N GLY A 293 10.34 -7.24 15.96
CA GLY A 293 11.12 -7.92 14.91
C GLY A 293 10.31 -8.28 13.64
N SER A 294 9.20 -7.60 13.40
CA SER A 294 8.30 -7.85 12.26
C SER A 294 8.61 -7.00 11.02
N ILE A 295 9.47 -6.00 11.16
CA ILE A 295 10.04 -5.19 10.08
C ILE A 295 11.55 -5.02 10.31
N VAL A 296 12.28 -4.66 9.25
CA VAL A 296 13.69 -4.24 9.40
C VAL A 296 13.79 -2.92 10.16
N HIS A 297 15.01 -2.54 10.55
CA HIS A 297 15.26 -1.20 11.07
C HIS A 297 14.82 -0.13 10.06
N VAL A 298 14.14 0.91 10.53
CA VAL A 298 13.75 2.08 9.72
C VAL A 298 14.37 3.31 10.37
N ASP A 299 15.25 3.99 9.63
CA ASP A 299 15.75 5.30 10.02
C ASP A 299 14.61 6.33 9.90
N ILE A 300 14.23 6.93 11.03
CA ILE A 300 13.24 8.01 11.08
C ILE A 300 13.99 9.35 11.17
N PRO A 301 13.93 10.20 10.12
CA PRO A 301 14.57 11.51 10.13
C PRO A 301 14.06 12.44 11.24
N GLN A 302 14.91 13.37 11.70
CA GLN A 302 14.57 14.28 12.79
C GLN A 302 13.39 15.22 12.44
N ASP A 303 13.29 15.67 11.20
CA ASP A 303 12.17 16.49 10.72
C ASP A 303 10.83 15.73 10.76
N VAL A 304 10.85 14.41 10.51
CA VAL A 304 9.68 13.54 10.68
C VAL A 304 9.32 13.38 12.16
N GLU A 305 10.30 13.23 13.04
CA GLU A 305 10.07 13.17 14.50
C GLU A 305 9.50 14.50 15.03
N ASP A 306 10.04 15.63 14.60
CA ASP A 306 9.55 16.97 14.96
C ASP A 306 8.10 17.19 14.46
N ALA A 307 7.83 16.80 13.21
CA ALA A 307 6.48 16.84 12.64
C ALA A 307 5.51 15.93 13.42
N TRP A 308 5.95 14.74 13.83
CA TRP A 308 5.14 13.81 14.61
C TRP A 308 4.76 14.39 15.98
N ILE A 309 5.69 15.06 16.67
CA ILE A 309 5.43 15.77 17.92
C ILE A 309 4.40 16.89 17.71
N ILE A 310 4.62 17.76 16.71
CA ILE A 310 3.71 18.87 16.40
C ILE A 310 2.29 18.35 16.13
N LEU A 311 2.17 17.31 15.29
CA LEU A 311 0.87 16.78 14.92
C LEU A 311 0.17 16.12 16.12
N GLY A 312 0.91 15.35 16.93
CA GLY A 312 0.40 14.73 18.14
C GLY A 312 -0.13 15.73 19.17
N ASP A 313 0.66 16.77 19.45
CA ASP A 313 0.30 17.84 20.38
C ASP A 313 -0.96 18.58 19.92
N THR A 314 -1.06 18.88 18.62
CA THR A 314 -2.21 19.60 18.06
C THR A 314 -3.48 18.75 18.06
N LEU A 315 -3.36 17.41 18.05
CA LEU A 315 -4.47 16.47 18.21
C LEU A 315 -4.79 16.18 19.68
N GLY A 316 -4.08 16.79 20.63
CA GLY A 316 -4.26 16.57 22.06
C GLY A 316 -3.83 15.18 22.54
N GLN A 317 -2.97 14.49 21.77
CA GLN A 317 -2.39 13.21 22.15
C GLN A 317 -1.11 13.46 22.96
N LYS A 318 -0.98 12.84 24.13
CA LYS A 318 0.29 12.88 24.88
C LYS A 318 1.31 12.00 24.17
N MET A 319 2.19 12.62 23.41
CA MET A 319 3.33 11.97 22.76
C MET A 319 4.37 11.69 23.85
N ARG A 320 4.52 10.43 24.25
CA ARG A 320 5.53 9.96 25.22
C ARG A 320 6.50 9.02 24.54
#